data_AF-A0A964RVE2-F1
#
_entry.id   AF-A0A964RVE2-F1
#
_cell.length_a   1.000
_cell.length_b   1.000
_cell.length_c   1.000
_cell.angle_alpha   90.00
_cell.angle_beta   90.00
_cell.angle_gamma   90.00
#
_symmetry.space_group_name_H-M   'P 1'
#
loop_
_entity.id
_entity.type
_entity.pdbx_description
1 polymer ?
#
loop_
_entity_poly.entity_id
_entity_poly.type
_entity_poly.pdbx_seq_one_letter_code
_entity_poly.pdbx_strand_id
1 'polypeptide(L)'
;MESITSKRSLYFYTCNISFLFFACISLILEFKFIQKIQNGYTIVLSDYIQPILFLILFFFLIYLVKCYLQTVPTITIDKKSIRIKNEIYRINNIKHIVYTGKQPFIYNYKEGAEITLYDGTSIYIYDEFYANAASLKVFLDSVINNRIIINIPINTYNIANENIKYFTQGIFSNIKLFVIILISCTLSLFLMFTTTISAYILFVPLATFVIITPFLCGEMYYFGISEKYFIIRNYVQFWKKDVYPLSFIREVVHEPRHKYRKGLRIITKNYRSEFCIAQTLDDNDWKELKRCLVGRNIKVRDEL
;
A
#
# COMPACT_ATOMS: atom_id res chain seq x y z
N MET A 1 22.25 -19.05 -4.17
CA MET A 1 21.70 -18.43 -2.95
C MET A 1 21.29 -19.57 -2.01
N GLU A 2 21.82 -19.62 -0.79
CA GLU A 2 21.56 -20.73 0.16
C GLU A 2 20.33 -20.50 1.03
N SER A 3 20.06 -19.24 1.36
CA SER A 3 18.88 -18.79 2.09
C SER A 3 18.54 -17.35 1.72
N ILE A 4 17.30 -16.94 1.99
CA ILE A 4 16.80 -15.58 1.84
C ILE A 4 16.01 -15.17 3.08
N THR A 5 16.28 -13.99 3.61
CA THR A 5 15.58 -13.42 4.76
C THR A 5 14.72 -12.24 4.33
N SER A 6 13.52 -12.13 4.89
CA SER A 6 12.60 -11.04 4.66
C SER A 6 13.17 -9.71 5.12
N LYS A 7 13.01 -8.66 4.32
CA LYS A 7 13.38 -7.28 4.64
C LYS A 7 12.10 -6.46 4.80
N ARG A 8 12.01 -5.65 5.86
CA ARG A 8 10.85 -4.78 6.11
C ARG A 8 10.72 -3.75 4.99
N SER A 9 9.50 -3.53 4.52
CA SER A 9 9.21 -2.46 3.56
C SER A 9 9.12 -1.10 4.25
N LEU A 10 9.18 -0.02 3.46
CA LEU A 10 8.88 1.31 3.97
C LEU A 10 7.45 1.39 4.54
N TYR A 11 6.49 0.72 3.89
CA TYR A 11 5.11 0.65 4.35
C TYR A 11 5.02 0.08 5.77
N PHE A 12 5.84 -0.94 6.10
CA PHE A 12 5.90 -1.47 7.45
C PHE A 12 6.24 -0.40 8.50
N TYR A 13 7.20 0.47 8.20
CA TYR A 13 7.59 1.57 9.10
C TYR A 13 6.53 2.68 9.15
N THR A 14 5.85 2.98 8.04
CA THR A 14 4.76 3.98 8.04
C THR A 14 3.61 3.58 8.96
N CYS A 15 3.27 2.29 9.04
CA CYS A 15 2.29 1.80 10.03
C CYS A 15 2.78 2.03 11.47
N ASN A 16 4.06 1.81 11.77
CA ASN A 16 4.61 2.08 13.11
C ASN A 16 4.57 3.58 13.47
N ILE A 17 4.83 4.45 12.49
CA ILE A 17 4.70 5.92 12.69
C ILE A 17 3.24 6.28 13.03
N SER A 18 2.26 5.64 12.39
CA SER A 18 0.85 5.87 12.72
C SER A 18 0.52 5.49 14.18
N PHE A 19 1.14 4.43 14.71
CA PHE A 19 1.01 4.05 16.12
C PHE A 19 1.63 5.10 17.05
N LEU A 20 2.79 5.66 16.71
CA LEU A 20 3.39 6.76 17.47
C LEU A 20 2.49 7.99 17.50
N PHE A 21 1.85 8.31 16.38
CA PHE A 21 0.89 9.43 16.31
C PHE A 21 -0.29 9.23 17.28
N PHE A 22 -0.88 8.02 17.33
CA PHE A 22 -1.91 7.71 18.32
C PHE A 22 -1.40 7.78 19.76
N ALA A 23 -0.15 7.36 20.01
CA ALA A 23 0.48 7.50 21.33
C ALA A 23 0.59 8.98 21.74
N CYS A 24 1.02 9.85 20.84
CA CYS A 24 1.10 11.29 21.08
C CYS A 24 -0.27 11.89 21.39
N ILE A 25 -1.32 11.54 20.64
CA ILE A 25 -2.68 12.00 20.94
C ILE A 25 -3.10 11.58 22.35
N SER A 26 -2.86 10.33 22.70
CA SER A 26 -3.19 9.80 24.04
C SER A 26 -2.49 10.63 25.13
N LEU A 27 -1.17 10.85 25.00
CA LEU A 27 -0.39 11.63 25.96
C LEU A 27 -0.84 13.09 26.05
N ILE A 28 -1.28 13.71 24.95
CA ILE A 28 -1.81 15.08 24.95
C ILE A 28 -3.10 15.17 25.76
N LEU A 29 -3.98 14.16 25.67
CA LEU A 29 -5.22 14.11 26.47
C LEU A 29 -4.91 14.06 27.96
N GLU A 30 -3.98 13.19 28.35
CA GLU A 30 -3.54 13.07 29.74
C GLU A 30 -2.85 14.34 30.25
N PHE A 31 -1.97 14.93 29.43
CA PHE A 31 -1.29 16.17 29.79
C PHE A 31 -2.27 17.33 30.02
N LYS A 32 -3.30 17.46 29.17
CA LYS A 32 -4.35 18.48 29.36
C LYS A 32 -5.11 18.29 30.66
N PHE A 33 -5.41 17.05 31.03
CA PHE A 33 -6.07 16.74 32.29
C PHE A 33 -5.18 17.09 33.49
N ILE A 34 -3.90 16.69 33.47
CA ILE A 34 -2.92 17.03 34.52
C ILE A 34 -2.75 18.55 34.65
N GLN A 35 -2.63 19.26 33.53
CA GLN A 35 -2.50 20.72 33.53
C GLN A 35 -3.73 21.39 34.14
N LYS A 36 -4.93 20.85 33.91
CA LYS A 36 -6.16 21.35 34.50
C LYS A 36 -6.14 21.23 36.04
N ILE A 37 -5.66 20.10 36.55
CA ILE A 37 -5.48 19.86 37.99
C ILE A 37 -4.45 20.83 38.58
N GLN A 38 -3.28 20.96 37.95
CA GLN A 38 -2.19 21.82 38.44
C GLN A 38 -2.57 23.31 38.48
N ASN A 39 -3.36 23.76 37.51
CA ASN A 39 -3.83 25.14 37.45
C ASN A 39 -4.99 25.45 38.41
N GLY A 40 -5.43 24.46 39.21
CA GLY A 40 -6.48 24.66 40.23
C GLY A 40 -7.88 24.87 39.65
N TYR A 41 -8.14 24.48 38.40
CA TYR A 41 -9.49 24.54 37.85
C TYR A 41 -10.40 23.53 38.55
N THR A 42 -11.67 23.88 38.71
CA THR A 42 -12.68 22.95 39.20
C THR A 42 -12.86 21.80 38.20
N ILE A 43 -12.69 20.57 38.69
CA ILE A 43 -12.90 19.35 37.91
C ILE A 43 -14.39 19.05 37.89
N VAL A 44 -14.97 18.98 36.70
CA VAL A 44 -16.35 18.55 36.48
C VAL A 44 -16.36 17.12 35.92
N LEU A 45 -17.50 16.43 35.99
CA LEU A 45 -17.62 15.03 35.57
C LEU A 45 -17.13 14.79 34.12
N SER A 46 -17.33 15.75 33.22
CA SER A 46 -16.88 15.67 31.83
C SER A 46 -15.36 15.66 31.66
N ASP A 47 -14.60 16.16 32.64
CA ASP A 47 -13.13 16.17 32.56
C ASP A 47 -12.53 14.77 32.72
N TYR A 48 -13.20 13.87 33.45
CA TYR A 48 -12.78 12.48 33.60
C TYR A 48 -12.85 11.66 32.30
N ILE A 49 -13.53 12.18 31.27
CA ILE A 49 -13.56 11.55 29.95
C ILE A 49 -12.15 11.48 29.35
N GLN A 50 -11.32 12.50 29.56
CA GLN A 50 -9.96 12.58 28.99
C GLN A 50 -9.03 11.46 29.49
N PRO A 51 -8.84 11.24 30.80
CA PRO A 51 -8.00 10.15 31.30
C PRO A 51 -8.57 8.76 30.99
N ILE A 52 -9.91 8.60 30.98
CA ILE A 52 -10.54 7.34 30.55
C ILE A 52 -10.22 7.05 29.08
N LEU A 53 -10.36 8.05 28.20
CA LEU A 53 -10.05 7.93 26.79
C LEU A 53 -8.56 7.66 26.56
N PHE A 54 -7.67 8.29 27.34
CA PHE A 54 -6.24 7.98 27.36
C PHE A 54 -5.99 6.49 27.64
N LEU A 55 -6.56 5.95 28.72
CA LEU A 55 -6.39 4.54 29.07
C LEU A 55 -6.88 3.60 27.95
N ILE A 56 -8.07 3.85 27.42
CA ILE A 56 -8.65 3.07 26.32
C ILE A 56 -7.72 3.09 25.10
N LEU A 57 -7.30 4.29 24.66
CA LEU A 57 -6.42 4.44 23.50
C LEU A 57 -5.05 3.81 23.74
N PHE A 58 -4.50 3.91 24.95
CA PHE A 58 -3.21 3.34 25.31
C PHE A 58 -3.23 1.81 25.26
N PHE A 59 -4.23 1.17 25.88
CA PHE A 59 -4.35 -0.29 25.82
C PHE A 59 -4.68 -0.78 24.41
N PHE A 60 -5.53 -0.06 23.68
CA PHE A 60 -5.82 -0.36 22.28
C PHE A 60 -4.55 -0.27 21.41
N LEU A 61 -3.69 0.73 21.64
CA LEU A 61 -2.42 0.88 20.94
C LEU A 61 -1.48 -0.30 21.20
N ILE A 62 -1.31 -0.70 22.46
CA ILE A 62 -0.49 -1.86 22.83
C ILE A 62 -1.00 -3.11 22.11
N TYR A 63 -2.31 -3.31 22.11
CA TYR A 63 -2.95 -4.42 21.42
C TYR A 63 -2.67 -4.39 19.91
N LEU A 64 -2.84 -3.24 19.24
CA LEU A 64 -2.57 -3.10 17.81
C LEU A 64 -1.10 -3.38 17.46
N VAL A 65 -0.16 -2.85 18.24
CA VAL A 65 1.29 -3.10 18.03
C VAL A 65 1.59 -4.59 18.17
N LYS A 66 1.03 -5.24 19.20
CA LYS A 66 1.19 -6.68 19.42
C LYS A 66 0.66 -7.49 18.24
N CYS A 67 -0.59 -7.25 17.82
CA CYS A 67 -1.19 -7.92 16.65
C CYS A 67 -0.33 -7.72 15.40
N TYR A 68 0.09 -6.47 15.15
CA TYR A 68 0.87 -6.11 13.97
C TYR A 68 2.23 -6.83 13.89
N LEU A 69 3.00 -6.84 14.98
CA LEU A 69 4.27 -7.56 15.05
C LEU A 69 4.10 -9.08 14.98
N GLN A 70 2.93 -9.59 15.38
CA GLN A 70 2.61 -11.00 15.25
C GLN A 70 2.25 -11.41 13.83
N THR A 71 1.48 -10.59 13.11
CA THR A 71 1.02 -10.88 11.75
C THR A 71 2.12 -10.74 10.70
N VAL A 72 3.09 -9.85 10.92
CA VAL A 72 4.20 -9.63 9.98
C VAL A 72 5.52 -10.08 10.63
N PRO A 73 5.80 -11.38 10.79
CA PRO A 73 7.04 -11.87 11.38
C PRO A 73 8.25 -11.68 10.45
N THR A 74 9.46 -11.92 10.95
CA THR A 74 10.62 -12.12 10.08
C THR A 74 10.55 -13.55 9.53
N ILE A 75 10.70 -13.69 8.21
CA ILE A 75 10.63 -14.97 7.49
C ILE A 75 11.99 -15.23 6.87
N THR A 76 12.57 -16.40 7.14
CA THR A 76 13.80 -16.87 6.50
C THR A 76 13.50 -18.17 5.77
N ILE A 77 13.83 -18.24 4.49
CA ILE A 77 13.62 -19.43 3.66
C ILE A 77 14.99 -19.96 3.25
N ASP A 78 15.24 -21.23 3.50
CA ASP A 78 16.39 -21.97 2.98
C ASP A 78 15.91 -23.12 2.08
N LYS A 79 16.84 -23.93 1.56
CA LYS A 79 16.52 -25.04 0.65
C LYS A 79 15.66 -26.15 1.28
N LYS A 80 15.60 -26.25 2.61
CA LYS A 80 14.98 -27.35 3.35
C LYS A 80 13.84 -26.90 4.27
N SER A 81 13.81 -25.63 4.67
CA SER A 81 12.90 -25.11 5.68
C SER A 81 12.55 -23.62 5.51
N ILE A 82 11.41 -23.25 6.09
CA ILE A 82 10.95 -21.90 6.31
C ILE A 82 10.98 -21.65 7.81
N ARG A 83 11.77 -20.69 8.26
CA ARG A 83 11.83 -20.24 9.65
C ARG A 83 10.99 -18.99 9.84
N ILE A 84 10.09 -19.01 10.82
CA ILE A 84 9.23 -17.89 11.18
C ILE A 84 9.35 -17.70 12.68
N LYS A 85 9.92 -16.56 13.10
CA LYS A 85 10.26 -16.33 14.52
C LYS A 85 11.10 -17.52 15.06
N ASN A 86 10.54 -18.29 16.00
CA ASN A 86 11.19 -19.42 16.65
C ASN A 86 10.74 -20.78 16.08
N GLU A 87 9.85 -20.78 15.09
CA GLU A 87 9.29 -21.99 14.50
C GLU A 87 10.00 -22.31 13.18
N ILE A 88 10.19 -23.60 12.92
CA ILE A 88 10.86 -24.11 11.71
C ILE A 88 9.93 -25.09 11.02
N TYR A 89 9.54 -24.76 9.80
CA TYR A 89 8.66 -25.54 8.96
C TYR A 89 9.46 -26.17 7.82
N ARG A 90 9.43 -27.50 7.68
CA ARG A 90 10.14 -28.17 6.58
C ARG A 90 9.42 -27.92 5.26
N ILE A 91 10.16 -27.69 4.18
CA ILE A 91 9.60 -27.51 2.83
C ILE A 91 8.75 -28.71 2.41
N ASN A 92 9.15 -29.92 2.78
CA ASN A 92 8.41 -31.14 2.48
C ASN A 92 7.03 -31.22 3.17
N ASN A 93 6.78 -30.40 4.19
CA ASN A 93 5.49 -30.35 4.89
C ASN A 93 4.49 -29.40 4.23
N ILE A 94 4.88 -28.74 3.14
CA ILE A 94 4.00 -27.86 2.38
C ILE A 94 3.03 -28.70 1.56
N LYS A 95 1.74 -28.50 1.79
CA LYS A 95 0.66 -29.15 1.05
C LYS A 95 0.37 -28.39 -0.24
N HIS A 96 0.28 -27.07 -0.17
CA HIS A 96 -0.07 -26.22 -1.30
C HIS A 96 0.42 -24.78 -1.10
N ILE A 97 0.67 -24.07 -2.21
CA ILE A 97 1.05 -22.65 -2.19
C ILE A 97 0.23 -21.87 -3.20
N VAL A 98 -0.35 -20.77 -2.74
CA VAL A 98 -0.93 -19.71 -3.57
C VAL A 98 0.03 -18.52 -3.54
N TYR A 99 0.68 -18.18 -4.66
CA TYR A 99 1.67 -17.09 -4.67
C TYR A 99 1.08 -15.68 -4.78
N THR A 100 -0.15 -15.56 -5.24
CA THR A 100 -0.85 -14.30 -5.52
C THR A 100 -2.30 -14.45 -5.08
N GLY A 101 -2.87 -13.43 -4.46
CA GLY A 101 -4.16 -13.57 -3.77
C GLY A 101 -4.34 -12.60 -2.62
N LYS A 102 -5.61 -12.32 -2.31
CA LYS A 102 -6.03 -11.60 -1.11
C LYS A 102 -5.98 -12.53 0.10
N GLN A 103 -5.08 -12.20 1.02
CA GLN A 103 -4.83 -12.95 2.25
C GLN A 103 -5.40 -12.21 3.45
N PRO A 104 -5.98 -12.92 4.44
CA PRO A 104 -6.55 -12.30 5.63
C PRO A 104 -5.47 -11.58 6.44
N PHE A 105 -5.74 -10.34 6.84
CA PHE A 105 -4.80 -9.49 7.57
C PHE A 105 -5.53 -8.65 8.62
N ILE A 106 -5.46 -9.03 9.91
CA ILE A 106 -6.06 -8.39 11.09
C ILE A 106 -7.56 -8.02 10.91
N TYR A 107 -7.87 -6.96 10.16
CA TYR A 107 -9.22 -6.44 9.88
C TYR A 107 -9.56 -6.26 8.39
N ASN A 108 -8.71 -6.73 7.48
CA ASN A 108 -8.91 -6.59 6.04
C ASN A 108 -8.18 -7.70 5.29
N TYR A 109 -8.10 -7.60 3.96
CA TYR A 109 -7.33 -8.48 3.11
C TYR A 109 -6.17 -7.73 2.46
N LYS A 110 -5.04 -8.41 2.30
CA LYS A 110 -3.81 -7.87 1.72
C LYS A 110 -3.31 -8.80 0.64
N GLU A 111 -2.75 -8.24 -0.43
CA GLU A 111 -2.12 -9.06 -1.46
C GLU A 111 -0.92 -9.78 -0.88
N GLY A 112 -0.80 -11.08 -1.16
CA GLY A 112 0.29 -11.89 -0.65
C GLY A 112 0.26 -13.33 -1.15
N ALA A 113 1.25 -14.09 -0.70
CA ALA A 113 1.26 -15.54 -0.83
C ALA A 113 0.72 -16.21 0.43
N GLU A 114 0.07 -17.35 0.24
CA GLU A 114 -0.36 -18.28 1.28
C GLU A 114 0.35 -19.62 1.07
N ILE A 115 0.91 -20.15 2.15
CA ILE A 115 1.57 -21.44 2.21
C ILE A 115 0.78 -22.28 3.20
N THR A 116 0.08 -23.29 2.69
CA THR A 116 -0.73 -24.20 3.50
C THR A 116 0.07 -25.47 3.77
N LEU A 117 0.21 -25.84 5.04
CA LEU A 117 0.90 -27.04 5.50
C LEU A 117 -0.08 -28.22 5.63
N TYR A 118 0.46 -29.44 5.71
CA TYR A 118 -0.37 -30.65 5.86
C TYR A 118 -1.16 -30.71 7.17
N ASP A 119 -0.69 -30.05 8.22
CA ASP A 119 -1.37 -29.92 9.51
C ASP A 119 -2.50 -28.88 9.50
N GLY A 120 -2.72 -28.19 8.37
CA GLY A 120 -3.71 -27.13 8.21
C GLY A 120 -3.19 -25.73 8.57
N THR A 121 -1.96 -25.61 9.08
CA THR A 121 -1.35 -24.31 9.38
C THR A 121 -1.13 -23.51 8.10
N SER A 122 -1.49 -22.23 8.13
CA SER A 122 -1.33 -21.32 6.99
C SER A 122 -0.37 -20.19 7.31
N ILE A 123 0.62 -20.00 6.44
CA ILE A 123 1.67 -19.00 6.55
C ILE A 123 1.49 -17.98 5.43
N TYR A 124 1.58 -16.69 5.76
CA TYR A 124 1.35 -15.61 4.80
C TYR A 124 2.60 -14.76 4.55
N ILE A 125 2.85 -14.44 3.28
CA ILE A 125 3.87 -13.48 2.83
C ILE A 125 3.16 -12.31 2.16
N TYR A 126 2.93 -11.22 2.90
CA TYR A 126 2.24 -10.04 2.39
C TYR A 126 3.17 -9.11 1.59
N ASP A 127 2.73 -8.74 0.38
CA ASP A 127 3.58 -8.00 -0.58
C ASP A 127 3.95 -6.61 -0.09
N GLU A 128 2.99 -5.92 0.53
CA GLU A 128 3.18 -4.55 0.99
C GLU A 128 4.15 -4.46 2.18
N PHE A 129 4.34 -5.54 2.95
CA PHE A 129 5.09 -5.49 4.22
C PHE A 129 6.54 -5.95 4.11
N TYR A 130 6.92 -6.61 3.01
CA TYR A 130 8.29 -7.06 2.77
C TYR A 130 8.85 -6.44 1.49
N ALA A 131 9.94 -5.67 1.61
CA ALA A 131 10.60 -5.03 0.48
C ALA A 131 11.09 -6.04 -0.57
N ASN A 132 11.41 -7.27 -0.15
CA ASN A 132 11.84 -8.37 -0.99
C ASN A 132 10.78 -9.50 -1.08
N ALA A 133 9.49 -9.19 -0.91
CA ALA A 133 8.40 -10.18 -1.03
C ALA A 133 8.48 -10.99 -2.33
N ALA A 134 8.69 -10.31 -3.47
CA ALA A 134 8.85 -10.95 -4.77
C ALA A 134 10.02 -11.95 -4.77
N SER A 135 11.16 -11.57 -4.19
CA SER A 135 12.34 -12.45 -4.10
C SER A 135 12.09 -13.65 -3.20
N LEU A 136 11.35 -13.49 -2.08
CA LEU A 136 10.94 -14.62 -1.24
C LEU A 136 10.10 -15.61 -2.03
N LYS A 137 9.09 -15.12 -2.78
CA LYS A 137 8.21 -15.94 -3.61
C LYS A 137 8.97 -16.65 -4.73
N VAL A 138 9.86 -15.95 -5.43
CA VAL A 138 10.71 -16.53 -6.49
C VAL A 138 11.62 -17.62 -5.91
N PHE A 139 12.26 -17.36 -4.77
CA PHE A 139 13.12 -18.37 -4.12
C PHE A 139 12.31 -19.60 -3.71
N LEU A 140 11.15 -19.40 -3.08
CA LEU A 140 10.25 -20.47 -2.67
C LEU A 140 9.75 -21.29 -3.88
N ASP A 141 9.35 -20.64 -4.97
CA ASP A 141 8.96 -21.29 -6.23
C ASP A 141 10.12 -22.07 -6.85
N SER A 142 11.35 -21.56 -6.78
CA SER A 142 12.53 -22.28 -7.26
C SER A 142 12.86 -23.52 -6.43
N VAL A 143 12.66 -23.47 -5.11
CA VAL A 143 12.95 -24.59 -4.19
C VAL A 143 11.90 -25.70 -4.35
N ILE A 144 10.64 -25.35 -4.59
CA ILE A 144 9.53 -26.31 -4.60
C ILE A 144 9.25 -26.85 -6.00
N ASN A 145 9.23 -25.97 -7.01
CA ASN A 145 8.84 -26.32 -8.37
C ASN A 145 10.04 -26.40 -9.34
N ASN A 146 11.28 -26.31 -8.84
CA ASN A 146 12.51 -26.30 -9.64
C ASN A 146 12.48 -25.29 -10.80
N ARG A 147 11.78 -24.16 -10.62
CA ARG A 147 11.65 -23.14 -11.66
C ARG A 147 12.91 -22.29 -11.76
N ILE A 148 13.31 -22.00 -13.00
CA ILE A 148 14.41 -21.09 -13.31
C ILE A 148 14.01 -19.68 -12.87
N ILE A 149 14.93 -19.01 -12.17
CA ILE A 149 14.77 -17.61 -11.75
C ILE A 149 14.71 -16.74 -13.01
N ILE A 150 13.53 -16.20 -13.32
CA ILE A 150 13.37 -15.25 -14.43
C ILE A 150 13.94 -13.90 -13.99
N ASN A 151 15.13 -13.58 -14.48
CA ASN A 151 15.66 -12.23 -14.38
C ASN A 151 14.93 -11.35 -15.40
N ILE A 152 14.05 -10.47 -14.90
CA ILE A 152 13.42 -9.44 -15.71
C ILE A 152 14.44 -8.30 -15.87
N PRO A 153 14.98 -8.05 -17.07
CA PRO A 153 15.90 -6.94 -17.28
C PRO A 153 15.21 -5.62 -16.94
N ILE A 154 15.91 -4.79 -16.15
CA ILE A 154 15.54 -3.41 -15.86
C ILE A 154 16.03 -2.56 -17.04
N ASN A 155 15.54 -2.85 -18.24
CA ASN A 155 15.88 -2.05 -19.42
C ASN A 155 14.83 -0.96 -19.60
N THR A 156 15.29 0.24 -19.91
CA THR A 156 14.46 1.29 -20.49
C THR A 156 14.01 0.83 -21.88
N TYR A 157 12.80 0.27 -21.98
CA TYR A 157 12.25 -0.14 -23.26
C TYR A 157 12.02 1.09 -24.15
N ASN A 158 12.60 1.09 -25.35
CA ASN A 158 12.31 2.12 -26.34
C ASN A 158 10.93 1.84 -26.95
N ILE A 159 9.97 2.67 -26.60
CA ILE A 159 8.57 2.58 -27.04
C ILE A 159 8.22 3.64 -28.10
N ALA A 160 9.19 4.36 -28.66
CA ALA A 160 8.94 5.49 -29.56
C ALA A 160 8.15 5.10 -30.83
N ASN A 161 8.31 3.87 -31.30
CA ASN A 161 7.68 3.36 -32.52
C ASN A 161 6.42 2.51 -32.27
N GLU A 162 5.97 2.39 -31.01
CA GLU A 162 4.81 1.58 -30.66
C GLU A 162 3.53 2.42 -30.76
N ASN A 163 2.49 1.88 -31.40
CA ASN A 163 1.17 2.50 -31.40
C ASN A 163 0.49 2.23 -30.05
N ILE A 164 0.46 3.23 -29.18
CA ILE A 164 -0.02 3.09 -27.80
C ILE A 164 -1.43 3.68 -27.70
N LYS A 165 -2.39 2.83 -27.36
CA LYS A 165 -3.72 3.26 -26.95
C LYS A 165 -3.70 3.62 -25.47
N TYR A 166 -3.98 4.88 -25.15
CA TYR A 166 -4.09 5.37 -23.77
C TYR A 166 -5.54 5.36 -23.29
N PHE A 167 -5.74 4.88 -22.07
CA PHE A 167 -6.99 4.95 -21.32
C PHE A 167 -6.83 6.08 -20.30
N THR A 168 -7.39 7.23 -20.63
CA THR A 168 -7.29 8.47 -19.85
C THR A 168 -8.57 9.26 -19.98
N GLN A 169 -8.86 10.00 -18.91
CA GLN A 169 -9.81 11.11 -18.94
C GLN A 169 -9.06 12.43 -18.74
N GLY A 170 -9.74 13.57 -18.88
CA GLY A 170 -9.14 14.86 -18.54
C GLY A 170 -8.74 14.93 -17.06
N ILE A 171 -7.62 15.58 -16.73
CA ILE A 171 -7.11 15.76 -15.35
C ILE A 171 -8.19 16.34 -14.42
N PHE A 172 -9.06 17.20 -14.95
CA PHE A 172 -10.14 17.87 -14.23
C PHE A 172 -11.33 16.98 -13.87
N SER A 173 -11.37 15.72 -14.32
CA SER A 173 -12.44 14.80 -13.91
C SER A 173 -12.35 14.41 -12.43
N ASN A 174 -11.19 14.57 -11.79
CA ASN A 174 -11.01 14.31 -10.37
C ASN A 174 -11.15 15.58 -9.52
N ILE A 175 -12.40 16.01 -9.32
CA ILE A 175 -12.77 17.23 -8.56
C ILE A 175 -12.20 17.25 -7.13
N LYS A 176 -11.86 16.10 -6.55
CA LYS A 176 -11.36 15.99 -5.17
C LYS A 176 -10.01 16.68 -4.97
N LEU A 177 -9.09 16.58 -5.94
CA LEU A 177 -7.80 17.27 -5.85
C LEU A 177 -8.00 18.78 -5.82
N PHE A 178 -8.90 19.27 -6.68
CA PHE A 178 -9.24 20.69 -6.75
C PHE A 178 -9.94 21.18 -5.48
N VAL A 179 -10.88 20.41 -4.94
CA VAL A 179 -11.55 20.72 -3.67
C VAL A 179 -10.57 20.79 -2.50
N ILE A 180 -9.60 19.88 -2.42
CA ILE A 180 -8.59 19.92 -1.36
C ILE A 180 -7.66 21.12 -1.53
N ILE A 181 -7.20 21.41 -2.76
CA ILE A 181 -6.42 22.62 -3.06
C ILE A 181 -7.21 23.87 -2.62
N LEU A 182 -8.48 23.95 -3.01
CA LEU A 182 -9.37 25.07 -2.68
C LEU A 182 -9.55 25.20 -1.16
N ILE A 183 -9.82 24.11 -0.44
CA ILE A 183 -9.94 24.10 1.02
C ILE A 183 -8.63 24.55 1.67
N SER A 184 -7.49 24.02 1.26
CA SER A 184 -6.17 24.42 1.76
C SER A 184 -5.89 25.90 1.50
N CYS A 185 -6.20 26.41 0.31
CA CYS A 185 -6.09 27.84 -0.01
C CYS A 185 -7.02 28.69 0.86
N THR A 186 -8.29 28.32 1.01
CA THR A 186 -9.25 29.06 1.84
C THR A 186 -8.89 29.04 3.32
N LEU A 187 -8.39 27.93 3.85
CA LEU A 187 -7.94 27.82 5.23
C LEU A 187 -6.67 28.66 5.46
N SER A 188 -5.75 28.68 4.49
CA SER A 188 -4.56 29.53 4.52
C SER A 188 -4.96 31.02 4.56
N LEU A 189 -5.86 31.43 3.68
CA LEU A 189 -6.38 32.81 3.64
C LEU A 189 -7.11 33.17 4.95
N PHE A 190 -7.96 32.28 5.47
CA PHE A 190 -8.64 32.48 6.75
C PHE A 190 -7.66 32.68 7.92
N LEU A 191 -6.59 31.90 7.98
CA LEU A 191 -5.55 32.03 9.02
C LEU A 191 -4.75 33.34 8.88
N MET A 192 -4.55 33.84 7.65
CA MET A 192 -3.94 35.16 7.41
C MET A 192 -4.78 36.32 7.97
N PHE A 193 -6.11 36.22 7.89
CA PHE A 193 -7.01 37.31 8.33
C PHE A 193 -7.31 37.30 9.84
N THR A 194 -7.11 36.17 10.52
CA THR A 194 -7.57 35.99 11.91
C THR A 194 -6.46 36.04 12.95
N THR A 195 -5.19 35.97 12.56
CA THR A 195 -4.07 35.91 13.51
C THR A 195 -3.09 37.08 13.31
N THR A 196 -2.72 37.74 14.40
CA THR A 196 -1.62 38.75 14.46
C THR A 196 -0.23 38.10 14.53
N ILE A 197 -0.14 36.79 14.30
CA ILE A 197 1.04 35.99 14.60
C ILE A 197 1.88 35.77 13.34
N SER A 198 3.20 35.87 13.54
CA SER A 198 4.32 35.82 12.59
C SER A 198 4.15 34.95 11.34
N ALA A 199 4.84 35.35 10.26
CA ALA A 199 4.93 34.68 8.96
C ALA A 199 5.20 33.15 8.99
N TYR A 200 5.68 32.60 10.11
CA TYR A 200 5.86 31.16 10.31
C TYR A 200 4.56 30.34 10.23
N ILE A 201 3.39 30.91 10.53
CA ILE A 201 2.10 30.19 10.39
C ILE A 201 1.72 29.97 8.92
N LEU A 202 2.16 30.83 7.99
CA LEU A 202 1.95 30.65 6.54
C LEU A 202 2.68 29.42 5.98
N PHE A 203 3.76 28.98 6.65
CA PHE A 203 4.49 27.78 6.26
C PHE A 203 3.73 26.50 6.62
N VAL A 204 2.80 26.53 7.58
CA VAL A 204 2.07 25.31 7.99
C VAL A 204 1.13 24.80 6.89
N PRO A 205 0.28 25.63 6.26
CA PRO A 205 -0.52 25.19 5.12
C PRO A 205 0.33 24.82 3.90
N LEU A 206 1.41 25.55 3.63
CA LEU A 206 2.31 25.24 2.52
C LEU A 206 3.03 23.91 2.72
N ALA A 207 3.55 23.65 3.92
CA ALA A 207 4.16 22.38 4.28
C ALA A 207 3.13 21.24 4.24
N THR A 208 1.92 21.49 4.74
CA THR A 208 0.80 20.55 4.68
C THR A 208 0.45 20.23 3.22
N PHE A 209 0.41 21.24 2.35
CA PHE A 209 0.17 21.07 0.91
C PHE A 209 1.27 20.25 0.25
N VAL A 210 2.55 20.57 0.51
CA VAL A 210 3.70 19.82 -0.03
C VAL A 210 3.71 18.37 0.44
N ILE A 211 3.30 18.09 1.69
CA ILE A 211 3.26 16.74 2.25
C ILE A 211 2.06 15.94 1.72
N ILE A 212 0.88 16.54 1.63
CA ILE A 212 -0.37 15.86 1.23
C ILE A 212 -0.41 15.62 -0.29
N THR A 213 0.15 16.52 -1.08
CA THR A 213 0.07 16.46 -2.55
C THR A 213 0.60 15.12 -3.11
N PRO A 214 1.79 14.62 -2.74
CA PRO A 214 2.28 13.31 -3.19
C PRO A 214 1.34 12.13 -2.88
N PHE A 215 0.65 12.16 -1.74
CA PHE A 215 -0.33 11.13 -1.38
C PHE A 215 -1.57 11.19 -2.27
N LEU A 216 -2.06 12.38 -2.60
CA LEU A 216 -3.20 12.56 -3.50
C LEU A 216 -2.82 12.25 -4.96
N CYS A 217 -1.62 12.64 -5.39
CA CYS A 217 -1.09 12.34 -6.71
C CYS A 217 -0.94 10.84 -6.96
N GLY A 218 -0.71 10.04 -5.90
CA GLY A 218 -0.64 8.58 -5.98
C GLY A 218 -1.93 7.90 -6.45
N GLU A 219 -3.03 8.64 -6.61
CA GLU A 219 -4.33 8.12 -7.07
C GLU A 219 -4.67 8.47 -8.54
N MET A 220 -3.74 9.12 -9.24
CA MET A 220 -3.94 9.65 -10.60
C MET A 220 -3.10 8.90 -11.63
N TYR A 221 -3.12 7.57 -11.57
CA TYR A 221 -2.51 6.75 -12.61
C TYR A 221 -3.44 6.58 -13.82
N TYR A 222 -2.83 6.44 -14.99
CA TYR A 222 -3.51 6.08 -16.23
C TYR A 222 -2.67 5.05 -16.99
N PHE A 223 -3.32 4.34 -17.92
CA PHE A 223 -2.74 3.16 -18.54
C PHE A 223 -2.64 3.32 -20.05
N GLY A 224 -1.56 2.79 -20.62
CA GLY A 224 -1.37 2.65 -22.06
C GLY A 224 -1.15 1.19 -22.42
N ILE A 225 -1.71 0.74 -23.53
CA ILE A 225 -1.46 -0.59 -24.06
C ILE A 225 -1.02 -0.49 -25.53
N SER A 226 -0.04 -1.31 -25.89
CA SER A 226 0.43 -1.51 -27.26
C SER A 226 0.41 -3.02 -27.56
N GLU A 227 0.92 -3.42 -28.72
CA GLU A 227 1.04 -4.84 -29.08
C GLU A 227 2.01 -5.61 -28.17
N LYS A 228 3.04 -4.94 -27.65
CA LYS A 228 4.10 -5.60 -26.87
C LYS A 228 4.19 -5.12 -25.42
N TYR A 229 3.72 -3.93 -25.12
CA TYR A 229 3.94 -3.27 -23.83
C TYR A 229 2.65 -2.81 -23.16
N PHE A 230 2.65 -2.94 -21.84
CA PHE A 230 1.75 -2.25 -20.92
C PHE A 230 2.50 -1.10 -20.27
N ILE A 231 1.88 0.07 -20.23
CA ILE A 231 2.51 1.30 -19.76
C ILE A 231 1.65 1.87 -18.65
N ILE A 232 2.28 2.21 -17.53
CA ILE A 232 1.66 2.94 -16.44
C ILE A 232 2.28 4.34 -16.40
N ARG A 233 1.44 5.36 -16.25
CA ARG A 233 1.87 6.74 -16.05
C ARG A 233 1.03 7.40 -14.98
N ASN A 234 1.55 8.49 -14.42
CA ASN A 234 0.83 9.32 -13.47
C ASN A 234 0.63 10.73 -14.07
N TYR A 235 -0.56 11.32 -13.90
CA TYR A 235 -0.83 12.67 -14.43
C TYR A 235 0.03 13.75 -13.76
N VAL A 236 0.21 13.67 -12.45
CA VAL A 236 0.89 14.73 -11.69
C VAL A 236 2.38 14.43 -11.55
N GLN A 237 2.73 13.17 -11.28
CA GLN A 237 4.11 12.71 -11.23
C GLN A 237 4.57 12.32 -12.64
N PHE A 238 4.71 13.30 -13.53
CA PHE A 238 5.00 13.07 -14.96
C PHE A 238 6.30 12.28 -15.22
N TRP A 239 7.24 12.30 -14.26
CA TRP A 239 8.48 11.51 -14.30
C TRP A 239 8.28 10.03 -13.93
N LYS A 240 7.15 9.65 -13.31
CA LYS A 240 6.81 8.25 -13.07
C LYS A 240 6.18 7.63 -14.31
N LYS A 241 6.96 6.74 -14.93
CA LYS A 241 6.56 5.98 -16.11
C LYS A 241 7.13 4.58 -15.99
N ASP A 242 6.25 3.61 -15.86
CA ASP A 242 6.61 2.20 -15.78
C ASP A 242 6.17 1.49 -17.06
N VAL A 243 7.07 0.69 -17.63
CA VAL A 243 6.85 -0.01 -18.89
C VAL A 243 7.13 -1.49 -18.69
N TYR A 244 6.10 -2.30 -18.92
CA TYR A 244 6.17 -3.75 -18.78
C TYR A 244 5.96 -4.39 -20.15
N PRO A 245 6.87 -5.25 -20.61
CA PRO A 245 6.55 -6.18 -21.68
C PRO A 245 5.37 -7.04 -21.25
N LEU A 246 4.37 -7.18 -22.11
CA LEU A 246 3.19 -8.02 -21.84
C LEU A 246 3.59 -9.46 -21.54
N SER A 247 4.67 -9.95 -22.17
CA SER A 247 5.26 -11.27 -21.91
C SER A 247 5.75 -11.46 -20.47
N PHE A 248 5.98 -10.40 -19.70
CA PHE A 248 6.43 -10.44 -18.31
C PHE A 248 5.29 -10.32 -17.31
N ILE A 249 4.10 -9.91 -17.76
CA ILE A 249 2.92 -9.86 -16.92
C ILE A 249 2.41 -11.29 -16.74
N ARG A 250 2.20 -11.69 -15.48
CA ARG A 250 1.57 -12.96 -15.13
C ARG A 250 0.07 -12.79 -15.11
N GLU A 251 -0.38 -11.77 -14.39
CA GLU A 251 -1.79 -11.41 -14.29
C GLU A 251 -1.95 -9.94 -13.93
N VAL A 252 -3.11 -9.42 -14.29
CA VAL A 252 -3.56 -8.10 -13.88
C VAL A 252 -4.78 -8.30 -12.97
N VAL A 253 -4.77 -7.64 -11.82
CA VAL A 253 -5.88 -7.71 -10.86
C VAL A 253 -6.60 -6.37 -10.86
N HIS A 254 -7.88 -6.38 -11.19
CA HIS A 254 -8.74 -5.23 -11.04
C HIS A 254 -9.27 -5.22 -9.60
N GLU A 255 -8.87 -4.22 -8.80
CA GLU A 255 -9.30 -4.08 -7.41
C GLU A 255 -10.28 -2.91 -7.28
N PRO A 256 -11.59 -3.18 -7.13
CA PRO A 256 -12.55 -2.17 -6.71
C PRO A 256 -12.39 -1.94 -5.20
N ARG A 257 -11.45 -1.08 -4.79
CA ARG A 257 -11.25 -0.76 -3.36
C ARG A 257 -12.35 0.21 -2.92
N HIS A 258 -13.54 -0.32 -2.67
CA HIS A 258 -14.80 0.42 -2.52
C HIS A 258 -15.23 1.18 -3.79
N LYS A 259 -16.48 1.66 -3.84
CA LYS A 259 -17.10 2.37 -4.99
C LYS A 259 -16.24 3.51 -5.57
N TYR A 260 -15.28 4.04 -4.81
CA TYR A 260 -14.55 5.27 -5.11
C TYR A 260 -13.04 5.13 -5.33
N ARG A 261 -12.41 3.95 -5.14
CA ARG A 261 -10.98 3.76 -5.40
C ARG A 261 -10.74 2.51 -6.26
N LYS A 262 -11.05 2.61 -7.55
CA LYS A 262 -10.70 1.58 -8.53
C LYS A 262 -9.20 1.67 -8.84
N GLY A 263 -8.55 0.52 -8.82
CA GLY A 263 -7.14 0.42 -9.13
C GLY A 263 -6.83 -0.88 -9.86
N LEU A 264 -5.64 -0.90 -10.45
CA LEU A 264 -5.12 -2.03 -11.17
C LEU A 264 -3.82 -2.46 -10.50
N ARG A 265 -3.74 -3.74 -10.16
CA ARG A 265 -2.51 -4.35 -9.71
C ARG A 265 -1.88 -5.12 -10.87
N ILE A 266 -0.62 -4.85 -11.15
CA ILE A 266 0.17 -5.68 -12.06
C ILE A 266 0.97 -6.65 -11.24
N ILE A 267 0.85 -7.93 -11.58
CA ILE A 267 1.70 -8.97 -11.03
C ILE A 267 2.53 -9.56 -12.16
N THR A 268 3.85 -9.46 -12.04
CA THR A 268 4.79 -10.00 -13.03
C THR A 268 5.05 -11.49 -12.79
N LYS A 269 5.66 -12.16 -13.77
CA LYS A 269 6.06 -13.58 -13.68
C LYS A 269 7.05 -13.87 -12.55
N ASN A 270 7.83 -12.88 -12.11
CA ASN A 270 8.70 -12.96 -10.93
C ASN A 270 8.03 -12.44 -9.64
N TYR A 271 6.70 -12.40 -9.60
CA TYR A 271 5.91 -12.04 -8.42
C TYR A 271 6.11 -10.61 -7.90
N ARG A 272 6.66 -9.69 -8.69
CA ARG A 272 6.60 -8.26 -8.35
C ARG A 272 5.16 -7.80 -8.52
N SER A 273 4.69 -7.08 -7.52
CA SER A 273 3.30 -6.68 -7.37
C SER A 273 3.29 -5.16 -7.19
N GLU A 274 2.62 -4.47 -8.10
CA GLU A 274 2.50 -3.01 -8.05
C GLU A 274 1.03 -2.61 -8.20
N PHE A 275 0.54 -1.80 -7.27
CA PHE A 275 -0.84 -1.35 -7.23
C PHE A 275 -0.94 0.11 -7.64
N CYS A 276 -1.66 0.36 -8.74
CA CYS A 276 -1.84 1.68 -9.32
C CYS A 276 -3.31 2.06 -9.21
N ILE A 277 -3.60 3.10 -8.43
CA ILE A 277 -4.95 3.65 -8.31
C ILE A 277 -5.20 4.62 -9.47
N ALA A 278 -6.28 4.41 -10.20
CA ALA A 278 -6.60 5.14 -11.42
C ALA A 278 -8.03 5.69 -11.31
N GLN A 279 -8.22 6.67 -10.42
CA GLN A 279 -9.54 7.26 -10.15
C GLN A 279 -10.12 8.04 -11.33
N THR A 280 -9.28 8.45 -12.27
CA THR A 280 -9.71 9.23 -13.43
C THR A 280 -10.40 8.39 -14.50
N LEU A 281 -10.20 7.05 -14.50
CA LEU A 281 -10.80 6.17 -15.50
C LEU A 281 -12.27 5.91 -15.17
N ASP A 282 -13.12 6.05 -16.19
CA ASP A 282 -14.54 5.72 -16.08
C ASP A 282 -14.79 4.21 -16.27
N ASP A 283 -16.04 3.79 -16.06
CA ASP A 283 -16.41 2.37 -16.16
C ASP A 283 -16.26 1.80 -17.57
N ASN A 284 -16.34 2.63 -18.61
CA ASN A 284 -16.17 2.22 -19.99
C ASN A 284 -14.69 2.01 -20.33
N ASP A 285 -13.82 2.92 -19.89
CA ASP A 285 -12.37 2.80 -19.97
C ASP A 285 -11.89 1.53 -19.28
N TRP A 286 -12.41 1.23 -18.08
CA TRP A 286 -12.09 0.01 -17.35
C TRP A 286 -12.52 -1.25 -18.11
N LYS A 287 -13.74 -1.26 -18.65
CA LYS A 287 -14.25 -2.39 -19.45
C LYS A 287 -13.41 -2.58 -20.72
N GLU A 288 -13.05 -1.50 -21.39
CA GLU A 288 -12.27 -1.56 -22.62
C GLU A 288 -10.83 -2.01 -22.35
N LEU A 289 -10.18 -1.46 -21.33
CA LEU A 289 -8.85 -1.87 -20.88
C LEU A 289 -8.81 -3.37 -20.58
N LYS A 290 -9.82 -3.88 -19.85
CA LYS A 290 -9.96 -5.30 -19.56
C LYS A 290 -10.09 -6.13 -20.83
N ARG A 291 -10.93 -5.72 -21.78
CA ARG A 291 -11.06 -6.41 -23.09
C ARG A 291 -9.73 -6.43 -23.84
N CYS A 292 -8.99 -5.31 -23.86
CA CYS A 292 -7.70 -5.21 -24.53
C CYS A 292 -6.62 -6.11 -23.89
N LEU A 293 -6.64 -6.29 -22.57
CA LEU A 293 -5.75 -7.20 -21.85
C LEU A 293 -6.09 -8.66 -22.11
N VAL A 294 -7.36 -9.03 -22.00
CA VAL A 294 -7.84 -10.40 -22.27
C VAL A 294 -7.58 -10.78 -23.74
N GLY A 295 -7.83 -9.88 -24.68
CA GLY A 295 -7.54 -10.09 -26.10
C GLY A 295 -6.06 -10.30 -26.41
N ARG A 296 -5.15 -9.94 -25.50
CA ARG A 296 -3.71 -10.18 -25.58
C ARG A 296 -3.24 -11.36 -24.74
N ASN A 297 -4.15 -12.26 -24.36
CA ASN A 297 -3.89 -13.44 -23.53
C ASN A 297 -3.30 -13.11 -22.15
N ILE A 298 -3.56 -11.91 -21.61
CA ILE A 298 -3.22 -11.58 -20.24
C ILE A 298 -4.37 -12.00 -19.33
N LYS A 299 -4.05 -12.80 -18.30
CA LYS A 299 -5.02 -13.18 -17.28
C LYS A 299 -5.45 -11.94 -16.50
N VAL A 300 -6.75 -11.66 -16.49
CA VAL A 300 -7.34 -10.59 -15.67
C VAL A 300 -8.19 -11.22 -14.57
N ARG A 301 -7.92 -10.83 -13.32
CA ARG A 301 -8.66 -11.25 -12.12
C ARG A 301 -9.43 -10.06 -11.57
N ASP A 302 -10.73 -10.22 -11.32
CA ASP A 302 -11.52 -9.22 -10.61
C ASP A 302 -11.58 -9.60 -9.13
N GLU A 303 -11.19 -8.69 -8.25
CA GLU A 303 -11.48 -8.82 -6.82
C GLU A 303 -12.88 -8.30 -6.53
N LEU A 304 -13.59 -8.95 -5.60
CA LEU A 304 -14.91 -8.55 -5.12
C LEU A 304 -14.79 -7.66 -3.87
#